data_AF-A0A0B4VT86-F1
#
_entry.id   AF-A0A0B4VT86-F1
#
_cell.length_a   1.000
_cell.length_b   1.000
_cell.length_c   1.000
_cell.angle_alpha   90.00
_cell.angle_beta   90.00
_cell.angle_gamma   90.00
#
_symmetry.space_group_name_H-M   'P 1'
#
loop_
_entity.id
_entity.type
_entity.pdbx_description
1 polymer ?
#
loop_
_entity_poly.entity_id
_entity_poly.type
_entity_poly.pdbx_seq_one_letter_code
_entity_poly.pdbx_strand_id
1 'polypeptide(L)'
;SGQGRQWVGMGETLYRTEPVFRAVLDRCDELIREERGASLLDVMFGRDGAAGDLDEPRWTQPSIYALECGLTALWASIGIRPDAVLGHSLGE
;
A
#
# COMPACT_ATOMS: atom_id res chain seq x y z
N SER A 1 -2.13 17.98 -6.80
CA SER A 1 -3.18 17.68 -5.80
C SER A 1 -3.23 16.18 -5.58
N GLY A 2 -2.42 15.68 -4.64
CA GLY A 2 -2.15 14.24 -4.46
C GLY A 2 -2.63 13.65 -3.13
N GLN A 3 -3.28 14.44 -2.28
CA GLN A 3 -4.00 13.95 -1.11
C GLN A 3 -5.49 13.98 -1.42
N GLY A 4 -6.20 12.86 -1.26
CA GLY A 4 -7.64 12.76 -1.48
C GLY A 4 -8.10 11.70 -2.48
N ARG A 5 -7.25 10.72 -2.82
CA ARG A 5 -7.68 9.49 -3.54
C ARG A 5 -7.40 8.21 -2.76
N GLN A 6 -6.90 8.29 -1.53
CA GLN A 6 -6.86 7.14 -0.63
C GLN A 6 -8.27 6.87 -0.10
N TRP A 7 -8.62 5.60 0.09
CA TRP A 7 -9.85 5.20 0.78
C TRP A 7 -9.58 3.92 1.57
N VAL A 8 -10.27 3.78 2.70
CA VAL A 8 -10.22 2.57 3.52
C VAL A 8 -10.70 1.37 2.70
N GLY A 9 -9.92 0.29 2.74
CA GLY A 9 -10.17 -0.93 1.96
C GLY A 9 -9.54 -0.94 0.57
N MET A 10 -8.78 0.10 0.18
CA MET A 10 -8.06 0.09 -1.10
C MET A 10 -7.08 -1.08 -1.16
N GLY A 11 -7.11 -1.84 -2.26
CA GLY A 11 -6.24 -3.01 -2.44
C GLY A 11 -6.63 -4.24 -1.60
N GLU A 12 -7.66 -4.19 -0.75
CA GLU A 12 -7.99 -5.31 0.14
C GLU A 12 -8.41 -6.58 -0.63
N THR A 13 -9.18 -6.42 -1.71
CA THR A 13 -9.56 -7.54 -2.57
C THR A 13 -8.32 -8.22 -3.16
N LEU A 14 -7.39 -7.44 -3.71
CA LEU A 14 -6.14 -7.96 -4.29
C LEU A 14 -5.26 -8.60 -3.21
N TYR A 15 -5.18 -8.00 -2.02
CA TYR A 15 -4.49 -8.60 -0.87
C TYR A 15 -5.06 -9.99 -0.53
N ARG A 16 -6.39 -10.15 -0.61
CA ARG A 16 -7.05 -11.44 -0.32
C ARG A 16 -6.94 -12.45 -1.45
N THR A 17 -6.85 -12.04 -2.71
CA THR A 17 -6.91 -12.96 -3.87
C THR A 17 -5.56 -13.20 -4.56
N GLU A 18 -4.63 -12.24 -4.54
CA GLU A 18 -3.40 -12.27 -5.33
C GLU A 18 -2.16 -12.47 -4.43
N PRO A 19 -1.51 -13.65 -4.43
CA PRO A 19 -0.36 -13.93 -3.56
C PRO A 19 0.82 -13.00 -3.76
N VAL A 20 1.09 -12.57 -5.01
CA VAL A 20 2.20 -11.67 -5.34
C VAL A 20 1.95 -10.28 -4.75
N PHE A 21 0.73 -9.76 -4.90
CA PHE A 21 0.33 -8.47 -4.32
C PHE A 21 0.41 -8.53 -2.79
N ARG A 22 -0.11 -9.60 -2.19
CA ARG A 22 -0.07 -9.82 -0.74
C ARG A 22 1.35 -9.79 -0.18
N ALA A 23 2.28 -10.52 -0.81
CA ALA A 23 3.66 -10.59 -0.35
C ALA A 23 4.36 -9.21 -0.31
N VAL A 24 4.02 -8.31 -1.24
CA VAL A 24 4.54 -6.94 -1.22
C VAL A 24 3.95 -6.13 -0.06
N LEU A 25 2.63 -6.21 0.13
CA LEU A 25 1.95 -5.51 1.21
C LEU A 25 2.39 -6.01 2.59
N ASP A 26 2.55 -7.32 2.77
CA ASP A 26 3.05 -7.93 4.01
C ASP A 26 4.45 -7.39 4.34
N ARG A 27 5.35 -7.32 3.35
CA ARG A 27 6.69 -6.76 3.54
C ARG A 27 6.65 -5.27 3.91
N CYS A 28 5.77 -4.49 3.32
CA CYS A 28 5.60 -3.09 3.70
C CYS A 28 5.04 -2.94 5.12
N ASP A 29 4.09 -3.81 5.52
CA ASP A 29 3.53 -3.84 6.87
C ASP A 29 4.60 -4.14 7.91
N GLU A 30 5.43 -5.18 7.68
CA GLU A 30 6.54 -5.56 8.56
C GLU A 30 7.48 -4.39 8.83
N LEU A 31 7.96 -3.72 7.78
CA LEU A 31 8.86 -2.56 7.92
C LEU A 31 8.21 -1.41 8.68
N ILE A 32 6.93 -1.12 8.42
CA ILE A 32 6.23 -0.05 9.13
C ILE A 32 5.98 -0.41 10.60
N ARG A 33 5.73 -1.69 10.91
CA ARG A 33 5.59 -2.16 12.29
C ARG A 33 6.89 -2.04 13.05
N GLU A 34 8.03 -2.34 12.42
CA GLU A 34 9.35 -2.17 13.02
C GLU A 34 9.62 -0.69 13.34
N GLU A 35 9.32 0.22 12.41
CA GLU A 35 9.59 1.65 12.57
C GLU A 35 8.58 2.38 13.47
N ARG A 36 7.30 1.96 13.48
CA ARG A 36 6.20 2.72 14.11
C ARG A 36 5.46 1.96 15.21
N GLY A 37 5.69 0.66 15.36
CA GLY A 37 4.98 -0.19 16.31
C GLY A 37 3.50 -0.44 15.97
N ALA A 38 3.07 -0.13 14.75
CA ALA A 38 1.67 -0.23 14.31
C ALA A 38 1.56 -0.78 12.87
N SER A 39 0.49 -1.53 12.62
CA SER A 39 0.20 -2.20 11.35
C SER A 39 -0.29 -1.18 10.30
N LEU A 40 0.41 -1.11 9.18
CA LEU A 40 -0.03 -0.37 8.00
C LEU A 40 -1.31 -0.98 7.44
N LEU A 41 -1.40 -2.31 7.41
CA LEU A 41 -2.56 -3.03 6.87
C LEU A 41 -3.82 -2.80 7.68
N ASP A 42 -3.70 -2.67 9.01
CA ASP A 42 -4.85 -2.40 9.86
C ASP A 42 -5.43 -1.00 9.58
N VAL A 43 -4.55 -0.01 9.33
CA VAL A 43 -4.96 1.34 8.92
C VAL A 43 -5.54 1.34 7.50
N MET A 44 -4.88 0.69 6.55
CA MET A 44 -5.32 0.61 5.14
C MET A 44 -6.70 -0.03 5.01
N PHE A 45 -6.97 -1.10 5.76
CA PHE A 45 -8.22 -1.87 5.68
C PHE A 45 -9.26 -1.47 6.72
N GLY A 46 -8.95 -0.49 7.58
CA GLY A 46 -9.88 -0.01 8.61
C GLY A 46 -10.28 -1.09 9.59
N ARG A 47 -9.33 -1.95 9.99
CA ARG A 47 -9.58 -3.01 10.97
C ARG A 47 -9.78 -2.42 12.36
N ASP A 48 -10.60 -3.08 13.16
CA ASP A 48 -10.82 -2.70 14.55
C ASP A 48 -9.49 -2.62 15.32
N GLY A 49 -9.26 -1.48 15.98
CA GLY A 49 -8.04 -1.24 16.74
C GLY A 49 -6.86 -0.67 15.95
N ALA A 50 -7.06 -0.25 14.69
CA ALA A 50 -6.04 0.47 13.94
C ALA A 50 -5.54 1.70 14.72
N ALA A 51 -4.22 1.81 14.88
CA ALA A 51 -3.58 2.85 15.71
C ALA A 51 -3.46 4.21 15.00
N GLY A 52 -4.08 4.39 13.83
CA GLY A 52 -3.89 5.55 12.97
C GLY A 52 -5.01 5.76 11.97
N ASP A 53 -5.02 6.96 11.40
CA ASP A 53 -5.97 7.40 10.38
C ASP A 53 -5.28 7.45 9.01
N LEU A 54 -5.92 6.85 8.00
CA LEU A 54 -5.42 6.80 6.63
C LEU A 54 -5.27 8.19 6.00
N ASP A 55 -6.00 9.20 6.47
CA ASP A 55 -5.91 10.59 5.99
C ASP A 55 -4.69 11.35 6.55
N GLU A 56 -4.01 10.80 7.56
CA GLU A 56 -2.77 11.38 8.05
C GLU A 56 -1.61 11.05 7.10
N PRO A 57 -0.78 12.04 6.68
CA PRO A 57 0.31 11.81 5.72
C PRO A 57 1.25 10.65 6.09
N ARG A 58 1.48 10.44 7.39
CA ARG A 58 2.32 9.35 7.92
C ARG A 58 1.79 7.95 7.59
N TRP A 59 0.49 7.82 7.28
CA TRP A 59 -0.18 6.60 6.88
C TRP A 59 -0.58 6.64 5.40
N THR A 60 -1.07 7.78 4.89
CA THR A 60 -1.43 7.93 3.48
C THR A 60 -0.27 7.58 2.54
N GLN A 61 0.92 8.14 2.78
CA GLN A 61 2.08 7.97 1.91
C GLN A 61 2.56 6.51 1.82
N PRO A 62 2.85 5.81 2.93
CA PRO A 62 3.25 4.41 2.86
C PRO A 62 2.14 3.52 2.30
N SER A 63 0.87 3.86 2.51
CA SER A 63 -0.26 3.10 1.96
C SER A 63 -0.34 3.21 0.43
N ILE A 64 -0.15 4.41 -0.13
CA ILE A 64 -0.10 4.62 -1.58
C ILE A 64 1.11 3.88 -2.17
N TYR A 65 2.29 4.03 -1.55
CA TYR A 65 3.50 3.33 -1.98
C TYR A 65 3.32 1.81 -2.02
N ALA A 66 2.81 1.22 -0.93
CA ALA A 66 2.58 -0.22 -0.84
C ALA A 66 1.59 -0.70 -1.90
N LEU A 67 0.52 0.07 -2.15
CA LEU A 67 -0.47 -0.21 -3.20
C LEU A 67 0.19 -0.22 -4.59
N GLU A 68 0.97 0.81 -4.93
CA GLU A 68 1.63 0.94 -6.24
C GLU A 68 2.69 -0.14 -6.47
N CYS A 69 3.50 -0.47 -5.45
CA CYS A 69 4.44 -1.58 -5.52
C CYS A 69 3.73 -2.93 -5.69
N GLY A 70 2.63 -3.15 -4.96
CA GLY A 70 1.82 -4.36 -5.08
C GLY A 70 1.25 -4.52 -6.49
N LEU A 71 0.68 -3.45 -7.06
CA LEU A 71 0.16 -3.46 -8.43
C LEU A 71 1.26 -3.70 -9.46
N THR A 72 2.41 -3.04 -9.30
CA THR A 72 3.57 -3.21 -10.18
C THR A 72 4.06 -4.67 -10.17
N ALA A 73 4.19 -5.28 -8.99
CA ALA A 73 4.60 -6.67 -8.86
C ALA A 73 3.58 -7.64 -9.46
N LEU A 74 2.29 -7.38 -9.25
CA LEU A 74 1.22 -8.17 -9.84
C LEU A 74 1.26 -8.11 -11.37
N TRP A 75 1.36 -6.91 -11.96
CA TRP A 75 1.49 -6.76 -13.41
C TRP A 75 2.74 -7.45 -13.96
N ALA A 76 3.89 -7.32 -13.29
CA ALA A 76 5.12 -8.01 -13.68
C ALA A 76 4.94 -9.54 -13.68
N SER A 77 4.18 -10.09 -12.72
CA SER A 77 3.91 -11.54 -12.63
C SER A 77 3.09 -12.10 -13.78
N ILE A 78 2.29 -11.25 -14.46
CA ILE A 78 1.50 -11.62 -15.64
C ILE A 78 2.14 -11.16 -16.96
N GLY A 79 3.42 -10.78 -16.92
CA GLY A 79 4.21 -10.41 -18.10
C GLY A 79 4.03 -8.96 -18.56
N ILE A 80 3.30 -8.13 -17.82
CA ILE A 80 3.19 -6.70 -18.07
C ILE A 80 4.33 -6.00 -17.34
N ARG A 81 5.30 -5.48 -18.09
CA ARG A 81 6.40 -4.66 -17.54
C ARG A 81 6.08 -3.19 -17.82
N PRO A 82 5.81 -2.36 -16.80
CA PRO A 82 5.64 -0.93 -17.03
C PRO A 82 6.98 -0.34 -17.51
N ASP A 83 6.99 0.22 -18.72
CA ASP A 83 8.20 0.85 -19.30
C ASP A 83 8.57 2.19 -18.62
N ALA A 84 7.65 2.78 -17.84
CA ALA A 84 7.89 3.95 -17.00
C ALA A 84 6.94 3.95 -15.78
N VAL A 85 7.48 4.28 -14.61
CA VAL A 85 6.69 4.65 -13.42
C VAL A 85 6.83 6.16 -13.27
N LEU A 86 5.73 6.90 -13.46
CA LEU A 86 5.68 8.34 -13.20
C LEU A 86 4.97 8.56 -11.86
N GLY A 87 5.75 8.72 -10.79
CA GLY A 87 5.25 9.21 -9.52
C GLY A 87 5.00 10.71 -9.62
N HIS A 88 3.76 11.16 -9.44
CA HIS A 88 3.50 12.60 -9.33
C HIS A 88 3.61 13.00 -7.85
N SER A 89 4.75 13.60 -7.49
CA SER A 89 5.23 13.85 -6.12
C SER A 89 6.04 12.66 -5.57
N LEU A 90 6.08 12.38 -4.26
CA LEU A 90 7.11 11.56 -3.60
C LEU A 90 7.06 10.05 -3.94
N GLY A 91 7.39 9.72 -5.19
CA GLY A 91 7.69 8.40 -5.74
C GLY A 91 8.89 8.54 -6.68
N GLU A 92 10.01 9.02 -6.11
CA GLU A 92 11.38 8.86 -6.62
C GLU A 92 12.23 8.22 -5.52
#